data_AF-A0A7Y5KPE4-F1
#
_entry.id   AF-A0A7Y5KPE4-F1
#
_cell.length_a   1.000
_cell.length_b   1.000
_cell.length_c   1.000
_cell.angle_alpha   90.00
_cell.angle_beta   90.00
_cell.angle_gamma   90.00
#
_symmetry.space_group_name_H-M   'P 1'
#
loop_
_entity.id
_entity.type
_entity.pdbx_description
1 polymer ?
#
loop_
_entity_poly.entity_id
_entity_poly.type
_entity_poly.pdbx_seq_one_letter_code
_entity_poly.pdbx_strand_id
1 'polypeptide(L)'
;MNRYVLLVLPVAALAACVKPLDVPMSDIPKLGSLSEVMRANETVAGRQWKQIGEDSYTDEEFAAFKDTGQRMEALAERGKSFSRGPIFDKHNDTMIAQAKALTAAADAKDAKAASGALASMKQLCKDCHAATR
;
A
#
# COMPACT_ATOMS: atom_id res chain seq x y z
N MET A 1 32.54 29.02 31.80
CA MET A 1 32.43 27.56 31.62
C MET A 1 31.03 27.14 32.06
N ASN A 2 30.10 26.85 31.14
CA ASN A 2 28.80 26.29 31.50
C ASN A 2 28.42 25.23 30.46
N ARG A 3 28.58 23.96 30.83
CA ARG A 3 28.32 22.78 29.99
C ARG A 3 26.84 22.41 30.13
N TYR A 4 26.03 22.75 29.14
CA TYR A 4 24.71 22.12 28.97
C TYR A 4 24.93 20.74 28.36
N VAL A 5 24.71 19.70 29.16
CA VAL A 5 24.64 18.32 28.68
C VAL A 5 23.27 18.15 28.01
N LEU A 6 23.25 18.22 26.68
CA LEU A 6 22.10 17.86 25.86
C LEU A 6 21.93 16.34 25.95
N LEU A 7 20.98 15.88 26.77
CA LEU A 7 20.61 14.48 26.86
C LEU A 7 19.74 14.14 25.63
N VAL A 8 20.39 13.76 24.53
CA VAL A 8 19.72 13.24 23.34
C VAL A 8 19.22 11.83 23.68
N LEU A 9 17.93 11.71 23.97
CA LEU A 9 17.26 10.42 24.08
C LEU A 9 17.20 9.80 22.66
N PRO A 10 17.82 8.64 22.40
CA PRO A 10 17.58 7.94 21.16
C PRO A 10 16.17 7.34 21.23
N VAL A 11 15.22 7.95 20.50
CA VAL A 11 13.95 7.30 20.20
C VAL A 11 14.30 6.09 19.33
N ALA A 12 14.43 4.93 19.96
CA ALA A 12 14.59 3.66 19.30
C ALA A 12 13.38 3.48 18.36
N ALA A 13 13.61 3.70 17.07
CA ALA A 13 12.68 3.32 16.02
C ALA A 13 12.57 1.79 16.05
N LEU A 14 11.59 1.29 16.82
CA LEU A 14 11.09 -0.06 16.70
C LEU A 14 10.49 -0.18 15.29
N ALA A 15 11.35 -0.49 14.32
CA ALA A 15 10.93 -1.21 13.13
C ALA A 15 10.42 -2.57 13.62
N ALA A 16 9.21 -2.58 14.16
CA ALA A 16 8.54 -3.78 14.60
C ALA A 16 8.56 -4.75 13.42
N CYS A 17 9.18 -5.91 13.60
CA CYS A 17 9.15 -7.03 12.65
C CYS A 17 7.71 -7.57 12.59
N VAL A 18 6.78 -6.78 12.06
CA VAL A 18 5.40 -7.20 11.85
C VAL A 18 5.44 -8.26 10.76
N LYS A 19 5.10 -9.50 11.12
CA LYS A 19 5.05 -10.60 10.16
C LYS A 19 4.14 -10.24 8.99
N PRO A 20 4.56 -10.47 7.74
CA PRO A 20 3.69 -10.28 6.59
C PRO A 20 2.36 -11.04 6.74
N LEU A 21 1.29 -10.47 6.19
CA LEU A 21 -0.04 -11.08 6.12
C LEU A 21 -0.46 -11.17 4.65
N ASP A 22 -0.15 -12.30 4.03
CA ASP A 22 -0.49 -12.57 2.64
C ASP A 22 -1.86 -13.26 2.58
N VAL A 23 -2.94 -12.47 2.52
CA VAL A 23 -4.32 -12.98 2.53
C VAL A 23 -4.85 -13.21 1.12
N PRO A 24 -5.40 -14.40 0.81
CA PRO A 24 -5.98 -14.64 -0.50
C PRO A 24 -7.21 -13.74 -0.73
N MET A 25 -7.52 -13.46 -2.00
CA MET A 25 -8.61 -12.56 -2.39
C MET A 25 -9.95 -12.88 -1.70
N SER A 26 -10.29 -14.17 -1.58
CA SER A 26 -11.54 -14.65 -0.96
C SER A 26 -11.65 -14.36 0.54
N ASP A 27 -10.54 -14.07 1.21
CA ASP A 27 -10.49 -13.86 2.66
C ASP A 27 -10.33 -12.39 3.05
N ILE A 28 -10.02 -11.50 2.08
CA ILE A 28 -9.91 -10.05 2.33
C ILE A 28 -11.18 -9.48 3.00
N PRO A 29 -12.42 -9.81 2.57
CA PRO A 29 -13.62 -9.30 3.24
C PRO A 29 -13.77 -9.76 4.70
N LYS A 30 -13.10 -10.85 5.08
CA LYS A 30 -13.19 -11.47 6.41
C LYS A 30 -12.22 -10.87 7.42
N LEU A 31 -11.28 -10.02 6.99
CA LEU A 31 -10.33 -9.37 7.90
C LEU A 31 -11.06 -8.61 9.00
N GLY A 32 -10.74 -8.86 10.26
CA GLY A 32 -11.52 -8.43 11.41
C GLY A 32 -11.17 -7.04 11.93
N SER A 33 -10.05 -6.47 11.50
CA SER A 33 -9.56 -5.18 12.00
C SER A 33 -8.85 -4.35 10.93
N LEU A 34 -8.85 -3.03 11.14
CA LEU A 34 -8.06 -2.12 10.32
C LEU A 34 -6.56 -2.47 10.34
N SER A 35 -6.03 -2.93 11.48
CA SER A 35 -4.62 -3.32 11.61
C SER A 35 -4.27 -4.49 10.67
N GLU A 36 -5.17 -5.49 10.56
CA GLU A 36 -5.00 -6.59 9.62
C GLU A 36 -5.07 -6.12 8.17
N VAL A 37 -6.02 -5.24 7.83
CA VAL A 37 -6.12 -4.64 6.49
C VAL A 37 -4.83 -3.89 6.14
N MET A 38 -4.31 -3.05 7.03
CA MET A 38 -3.08 -2.29 6.77
C MET A 38 -1.85 -3.21 6.65
N ARG A 39 -1.79 -4.29 7.44
CA ARG A 39 -0.72 -5.29 7.34
C ARG A 39 -0.78 -6.07 6.03
N ALA A 40 -1.98 -6.40 5.56
CA ALA A 40 -2.21 -7.01 4.26
C ALA A 40 -1.82 -6.05 3.12
N ASN A 41 -2.24 -4.77 3.18
CA ASN A 41 -1.84 -3.74 2.21
C ASN A 41 -0.33 -3.70 2.01
N GLU A 42 0.43 -3.60 3.10
CA GLU A 42 1.89 -3.55 3.05
C GLU A 42 2.48 -4.86 2.50
N THR A 43 1.89 -6.01 2.82
CA THR A 43 2.38 -7.29 2.32
C THR A 43 2.17 -7.45 0.83
N VAL A 44 1.00 -7.06 0.33
CA VAL A 44 0.61 -7.20 -1.09
C VAL A 44 1.36 -6.19 -1.95
N ALA A 45 1.24 -4.91 -1.64
CA ALA A 45 1.81 -3.85 -2.46
C ALA A 45 3.31 -3.65 -2.19
N GLY A 46 3.78 -3.91 -0.95
CA GLY A 46 5.18 -3.77 -0.54
C GLY A 46 6.17 -4.53 -1.42
N ARG A 47 5.78 -5.72 -1.90
CA ARG A 47 6.60 -6.56 -2.80
C ARG A 47 6.84 -5.92 -4.16
N GLN A 48 5.94 -5.04 -4.61
CA GLN A 48 5.98 -4.43 -5.93
C GLN A 48 6.71 -3.09 -5.97
N TRP A 49 6.94 -2.43 -4.82
CA TRP A 49 7.54 -1.09 -4.80
C TRP A 49 8.95 -0.99 -5.39
N LYS A 50 9.69 -2.10 -5.45
CA LYS A 50 11.00 -2.14 -6.10
C LYS A 50 10.92 -2.08 -7.63
N GLN A 51 9.76 -2.38 -8.20
CA GLN A 51 9.53 -2.40 -9.65
C GLN A 51 9.15 -1.03 -10.22
N ILE A 52 9.04 -0.01 -9.36
CA ILE A 52 8.74 1.36 -9.80
C ILE A 52 9.94 1.92 -10.56
N GLY A 53 9.67 2.49 -11.73
CA GLY A 53 10.67 3.15 -12.58
C GLY A 53 11.33 2.26 -13.62
N GLU A 54 10.99 0.96 -13.66
CA GLU A 54 11.44 0.06 -14.72
C GLU A 54 10.77 0.39 -16.07
N ASP A 55 11.50 0.17 -17.15
CA ASP A 55 11.05 0.48 -18.52
C ASP A 55 10.26 -0.67 -19.18
N SER A 56 10.34 -1.88 -18.62
CA SER A 56 9.67 -3.08 -19.13
C SER A 56 9.43 -4.10 -18.02
N TYR A 57 8.46 -4.98 -18.21
CA TYR A 57 8.14 -6.06 -17.29
C TYR A 57 7.90 -7.37 -18.05
N THR A 58 8.17 -8.48 -17.37
CA THR A 58 7.82 -9.82 -17.82
C THR A 58 6.31 -10.08 -17.72
N ASP A 59 5.85 -11.14 -18.37
CA ASP A 59 4.44 -11.57 -18.27
C ASP A 59 4.08 -11.97 -16.84
N GLU A 60 5.02 -12.58 -16.12
CA GLU A 60 4.88 -12.93 -14.70
C GLU A 60 4.75 -11.68 -13.81
N GLU A 61 5.51 -10.62 -14.10
CA GLU A 61 5.42 -9.36 -13.37
C GLU A 61 4.11 -8.63 -13.66
N PHE A 62 3.65 -8.60 -14.92
CA PHE A 62 2.32 -8.07 -15.22
C PHE A 62 1.22 -8.87 -14.53
N ALA A 63 1.30 -10.20 -14.50
CA ALA A 63 0.35 -11.03 -13.77
C ALA A 63 0.38 -10.72 -12.25
N ALA A 64 1.57 -10.50 -11.68
CA ALA A 64 1.71 -10.10 -10.27
C ALA A 64 1.13 -8.70 -10.00
N PHE A 65 1.25 -7.76 -10.94
CA PHE A 65 0.64 -6.43 -10.83
C PHE A 65 -0.88 -6.49 -10.91
N LYS A 66 -1.43 -7.36 -11.78
CA LYS A 66 -2.86 -7.62 -11.83
C LYS A 66 -3.39 -8.16 -10.50
N ASP A 67 -2.75 -9.19 -9.93
CA ASP A 67 -3.11 -9.72 -8.61
C ASP A 67 -3.03 -8.62 -7.53
N THR A 68 -1.95 -7.85 -7.54
CA THR A 68 -1.73 -6.73 -6.61
C THR A 68 -2.86 -5.70 -6.72
N GLY A 69 -3.22 -5.28 -7.93
CA GLY A 69 -4.30 -4.34 -8.18
C GLY A 69 -5.64 -4.85 -7.66
N GLN A 70 -6.02 -6.07 -8.01
CA GLN A 70 -7.29 -6.66 -7.57
C GLN A 70 -7.39 -6.78 -6.04
N ARG A 71 -6.32 -7.22 -5.38
CA ARG A 71 -6.29 -7.36 -3.92
C ARG A 71 -6.26 -6.01 -3.22
N MET A 72 -5.53 -5.03 -3.74
CA MET A 72 -5.49 -3.67 -3.18
C MET A 72 -6.82 -2.94 -3.32
N GLU A 73 -7.56 -3.18 -4.41
CA GLU A 73 -8.94 -2.71 -4.54
C GLU A 73 -9.82 -3.29 -3.42
N ALA A 74 -9.86 -4.62 -3.29
CA ALA A 74 -10.67 -5.27 -2.25
C ALA A 74 -10.26 -4.87 -0.83
N LEU A 75 -8.97 -4.68 -0.58
CA LEU A 75 -8.47 -4.23 0.72
C LEU A 75 -8.87 -2.79 1.02
N ALA A 76 -8.85 -1.90 0.03
CA ALA A 76 -9.31 -0.52 0.20
C ALA A 76 -10.83 -0.46 0.44
N GLU A 77 -11.62 -1.28 -0.26
CA GLU A 77 -13.04 -1.44 0.03
C GLU A 77 -13.29 -1.95 1.45
N ARG A 78 -12.56 -2.98 1.89
CA ARG A 78 -12.64 -3.47 3.27
C ARG A 78 -12.19 -2.40 4.26
N GLY A 79 -11.16 -1.62 3.94
CA GLY A 79 -10.64 -0.52 4.74
C GLY A 79 -11.72 0.48 5.12
N LYS A 80 -12.62 0.83 4.19
CA LYS A 80 -13.73 1.77 4.43
C LYS A 80 -14.71 1.31 5.51
N SER A 81 -14.86 0.00 5.74
CA SER A 81 -15.70 -0.50 6.83
C SER A 81 -15.12 -0.20 8.23
N PHE A 82 -13.86 0.21 8.30
CA PHE A 82 -13.16 0.67 9.49
C PHE A 82 -12.85 2.17 9.41
N SER A 83 -13.70 2.94 8.72
CA SER A 83 -13.50 4.37 8.45
C SER A 83 -13.01 5.15 9.66
N ARG A 84 -12.04 6.05 9.41
CA ARG A 84 -11.56 7.06 10.35
C ARG A 84 -12.06 8.47 10.01
N GLY A 85 -13.11 8.56 9.19
CA GLY A 85 -13.72 9.81 8.73
C GLY A 85 -13.46 10.11 7.25
N PRO A 86 -14.01 11.22 6.74
CA PRO A 86 -14.11 11.48 5.29
C PRO A 86 -12.78 11.51 4.53
N ILE A 87 -11.71 11.99 5.19
CA ILE A 87 -10.36 12.03 4.58
C ILE A 87 -9.84 10.61 4.34
N PHE A 88 -10.01 9.73 5.33
CA PHE A 88 -9.62 8.32 5.22
C PHE A 88 -10.41 7.63 4.10
N ASP A 89 -11.73 7.84 4.05
CA ASP A 89 -12.58 7.24 3.02
C ASP A 89 -12.21 7.71 1.62
N LYS A 90 -11.90 9.01 1.46
CA LYS A 90 -11.42 9.57 0.19
C LYS A 90 -10.09 8.94 -0.25
N HIS A 91 -9.16 8.69 0.68
CA HIS A 91 -7.91 7.99 0.35
C HIS A 91 -8.17 6.54 -0.08
N ASN A 92 -9.12 5.83 0.54
CA ASN A 92 -9.50 4.49 0.09
C ASN A 92 -10.15 4.52 -1.30
N ASP A 93 -11.05 5.47 -1.58
CA ASP A 93 -11.64 5.64 -2.91
C ASP A 93 -10.58 5.92 -3.98
N THR A 94 -9.59 6.74 -3.63
CA THR A 94 -8.46 7.02 -4.52
C THR A 94 -7.60 5.77 -4.72
N MET A 95 -7.38 4.97 -3.67
CA MET A 95 -6.64 3.70 -3.76
C MET A 95 -7.36 2.71 -4.67
N ILE A 96 -8.69 2.59 -4.58
CA ILE A 96 -9.51 1.76 -5.47
C ILE A 96 -9.30 2.18 -6.93
N ALA A 97 -9.34 3.48 -7.22
CA ALA A 97 -9.12 3.97 -8.58
C ALA A 97 -7.71 3.65 -9.11
N GLN A 98 -6.67 3.82 -8.28
CA GLN A 98 -5.28 3.51 -8.67
C GLN A 98 -5.05 2.00 -8.82
N ALA A 99 -5.67 1.18 -7.98
CA ALA A 99 -5.60 -0.27 -8.06
C ALA A 99 -6.26 -0.81 -9.35
N LYS A 100 -7.37 -0.20 -9.77
CA LYS A 100 -7.98 -0.45 -11.09
C LYS A 100 -7.08 -0.03 -12.24
N ALA A 101 -6.42 1.12 -12.12
CA ALA A 101 -5.47 1.58 -13.13
C ALA A 101 -4.27 0.63 -13.26
N LEU A 102 -3.74 0.11 -12.15
CA LEU A 102 -2.67 -0.90 -12.16
C LEU A 102 -3.14 -2.19 -12.84
N THR A 103 -4.35 -2.67 -12.52
CA THR A 103 -4.95 -3.85 -13.15
C THR A 103 -5.09 -3.67 -14.66
N ALA A 104 -5.61 -2.53 -15.10
CA ALA A 104 -5.78 -2.22 -16.51
C ALA A 104 -4.43 -2.09 -17.25
N ALA A 105 -3.43 -1.44 -16.64
CA ALA A 105 -2.08 -1.33 -17.19
C ALA A 105 -1.42 -2.71 -17.33
N ALA A 106 -1.62 -3.58 -16.35
CA ALA A 106 -1.13 -4.95 -16.38
C ALA A 106 -1.78 -5.77 -17.52
N ASP A 107 -3.10 -5.69 -17.66
CA ASP A 107 -3.82 -6.37 -18.76
C ASP A 107 -3.38 -5.86 -20.14
N ALA A 108 -3.09 -4.56 -20.25
CA ALA A 108 -2.58 -3.95 -21.48
C ALA A 108 -1.07 -4.18 -21.70
N LYS A 109 -0.36 -4.78 -20.74
CA LYS A 109 1.11 -4.89 -20.72
C LYS A 109 1.82 -3.54 -20.92
N ASP A 110 1.25 -2.47 -20.35
CA ASP A 110 1.82 -1.12 -20.43
C ASP A 110 2.74 -0.86 -19.22
N ALA A 111 4.04 -1.01 -19.44
CA ALA A 111 5.03 -0.84 -18.38
C ALA A 111 5.04 0.58 -17.79
N LYS A 112 4.90 1.61 -18.63
CA LYS A 112 4.90 3.00 -18.15
C LYS A 112 3.68 3.29 -17.28
N ALA A 113 2.50 2.82 -17.71
CA ALA A 113 1.28 2.98 -16.94
C ALA A 113 1.32 2.17 -15.64
N ALA A 114 1.82 0.94 -15.65
CA ALA A 114 1.95 0.11 -14.45
C ALA A 114 2.91 0.72 -13.42
N SER A 115 4.09 1.16 -13.89
CA SER A 115 5.09 1.88 -13.08
C SER A 115 4.52 3.15 -12.45
N GLY A 116 3.78 3.94 -13.25
CA GLY A 116 3.08 5.13 -12.77
C GLY A 116 2.03 4.83 -11.70
N ALA A 117 1.19 3.81 -11.92
CA ALA A 117 0.17 3.40 -10.95
C ALA A 117 0.81 2.93 -9.63
N LEU A 118 1.87 2.11 -9.69
CA LEU A 118 2.61 1.69 -8.50
C LEU A 118 3.18 2.89 -7.72
N ALA A 119 3.76 3.87 -8.42
CA ALA A 119 4.28 5.09 -7.80
C ALA A 119 3.17 5.90 -7.10
N SER A 120 2.03 6.09 -7.78
CA SER A 120 0.87 6.80 -7.22
C SER A 120 0.28 6.08 -6.00
N MET A 121 0.13 4.74 -6.06
CA MET A 121 -0.34 3.94 -4.92
C MET A 121 0.60 4.07 -3.71
N LYS A 122 1.93 3.96 -3.94
CA LYS A 122 2.93 4.10 -2.86
C LYS A 122 2.89 5.48 -2.23
N GLN A 123 2.75 6.54 -3.04
CA GLN A 123 2.63 7.89 -2.51
C GLN A 123 1.33 8.07 -1.72
N LEU A 124 0.21 7.53 -2.22
CA LEU A 124 -1.07 7.59 -1.53
C LEU A 124 -1.04 6.90 -0.17
N CYS A 125 -0.30 5.79 -0.02
CA CYS A 125 -0.08 5.16 1.29
C CYS A 125 0.60 6.13 2.27
N LYS A 126 1.61 6.89 1.83
CA LYS A 126 2.31 7.88 2.67
C LYS A 126 1.37 9.02 3.05
N ASP A 127 0.61 9.53 2.08
CA ASP A 127 -0.30 10.67 2.31
C ASP A 127 -1.43 10.29 3.27
N CYS A 128 -2.03 9.11 3.08
CA CYS A 128 -3.03 8.58 3.99
C CYS A 128 -2.47 8.39 5.40
N HIS A 129 -1.25 7.85 5.53
CA HIS A 129 -0.60 7.70 6.83
C HIS A 129 -0.31 9.05 7.51
N ALA A 130 0.13 10.06 6.77
CA ALA A 130 0.39 11.39 7.31
C ALA A 130 -0.89 12.10 7.75
N ALA A 131 -1.99 11.95 7.01
CA ALA A 131 -3.24 12.64 7.30
C ALA A 131 -4.10 11.95 8.36
N THR A 132 -3.92 10.64 8.56
CA THR A 132 -4.88 9.85 9.34
C THR A 132 -4.26 9.04 10.47
N ARG A 133 -2.93 8.89 10.60
CA ARG A 133 -2.36 8.12 11.73
C ARG A 133 -2.45 8.86 13.05
#